data_AF-A0A964HCX4-F1
#
_entry.id   AF-A0A964HCX4-F1
#
_cell.length_a   1.000
_cell.length_b   1.000
_cell.length_c   1.000
_cell.angle_alpha   90.00
_cell.angle_beta   90.00
_cell.angle_gamma   90.00
#
_symmetry.space_group_name_H-M   'P 1'
#
loop_
_entity.id
_entity.type
_entity.pdbx_description
1 polymer ?
#
loop_
_entity_poly.entity_id
_entity_poly.type
_entity_poly.pdbx_seq_one_letter_code
_entity_poly.pdbx_strand_id
1 'polypeptide(L)'
;MSMNVPTPIPRRAETLEILRLMGDCAPILMLTGGDGDKGFGTRWTLHGQQIQPGIARYLMDAGYIAETGVTEFGAHKLNLTPAGIEFRAAGQRWWSGLGFIERLWTKVFG
;
A
#
# COMPACT_ATOMS: atom_id res chain seq x y z
N MET A 1 -11.02 -24.64 12.29
CA MET A 1 -11.43 -23.23 12.20
C MET A 1 -10.20 -22.36 12.41
N SER A 2 -9.54 -21.90 11.34
CA SER A 2 -8.52 -20.86 11.50
C SER A 2 -9.22 -19.58 11.88
N MET A 3 -8.93 -19.05 13.07
CA MET A 3 -9.30 -17.69 13.42
C MET A 3 -8.56 -16.78 12.44
N ASN A 4 -9.29 -16.14 11.53
CA ASN A 4 -8.73 -15.12 10.65
C ASN A 4 -8.45 -13.89 11.53
N VAL A 5 -7.31 -13.90 12.24
CA VAL A 5 -6.88 -12.75 13.03
C VAL A 5 -6.54 -11.66 12.02
N PRO A 6 -7.25 -10.52 12.00
CA PRO A 6 -6.93 -9.46 11.05
C PRO A 6 -5.48 -9.03 11.29
N THR A 7 -4.65 -9.13 10.25
CA THR A 7 -3.28 -8.65 10.31
C THR A 7 -3.30 -7.16 10.64
N PRO A 8 -2.59 -6.71 11.69
CA PRO A 8 -2.60 -5.31 12.07
C PRO A 8 -2.05 -4.48 10.91
N ILE A 9 -2.75 -3.40 10.56
CA ILE A 9 -2.33 -2.47 9.51
C ILE A 9 -0.95 -1.91 9.88
N PRO A 10 0.11 -2.16 9.10
CA PRO A 10 1.43 -1.61 9.38
C PRO A 10 1.42 -0.09 9.13
N ARG A 11 2.08 0.68 10.01
CA ARG A 11 2.30 2.14 9.88
C ARG A 11 1.05 2.85 9.31
N ARG A 12 -0.03 2.90 10.10
CA ARG A 12 -1.39 3.22 9.62
C ARG A 12 -1.44 4.54 8.87
N ALA A 13 -0.75 5.56 9.37
CA ALA A 13 -0.68 6.87 8.71
C ALA A 13 -0.05 6.78 7.31
N GLU A 14 1.07 6.08 7.18
CA GLU A 14 1.78 5.91 5.90
C GLU A 14 1.01 5.02 4.93
N THR A 15 0.40 3.94 5.42
CA THR A 15 -0.50 3.10 4.61
C THR A 15 -1.67 3.93 4.06
N LEU A 16 -2.28 4.79 4.88
CA LEU A 16 -3.33 5.68 4.42
C LEU A 16 -2.82 6.72 3.40
N GLU A 17 -1.62 7.25 3.62
CA GLU A 17 -1.00 8.19 2.68
C GLU A 17 -0.77 7.55 1.31
N ILE A 18 -0.25 6.32 1.27
CA ILE A 18 -0.08 5.54 0.05
C ILE A 18 -1.42 5.34 -0.65
N LEU A 19 -2.46 4.89 0.08
CA LEU A 19 -3.81 4.71 -0.48
C LEU A 19 -4.39 6.03 -1.01
N ARG A 20 -4.10 7.16 -0.36
CA ARG A 20 -4.52 8.48 -0.82
C ARG A 20 -3.79 8.88 -2.11
N LEU A 21 -2.49 8.64 -2.18
CA LEU A 21 -1.64 8.95 -3.34
C LEU A 21 -1.94 8.06 -4.55
N MET A 22 -2.33 6.80 -4.34
CA MET A 22 -2.81 5.92 -5.42
C MET A 22 -4.04 6.51 -6.12
N GLY A 23 -4.84 7.32 -5.42
CA GLY A 23 -5.95 8.02 -6.06
C GLY A 23 -6.93 7.04 -6.69
N ASP A 24 -7.44 7.41 -7.86
CA ASP A 24 -8.32 6.56 -8.67
C ASP A 24 -7.54 5.83 -9.78
N CYS A 25 -6.33 6.29 -10.12
CA CYS A 25 -5.61 5.85 -11.33
C CYS A 25 -4.10 5.67 -11.18
N ALA A 26 -3.50 5.91 -10.00
CA ALA A 26 -2.04 5.80 -9.84
C ALA A 26 -1.64 4.42 -9.30
N PRO A 27 -1.04 3.55 -10.13
CA PRO A 27 -0.63 2.22 -9.71
C PRO A 27 0.63 2.28 -8.85
N ILE A 28 0.77 1.31 -7.95
CA ILE A 28 2.07 0.95 -7.39
C ILE A 28 2.82 0.16 -8.46
N LEU A 29 4.07 0.53 -8.72
CA LEU A 29 4.96 -0.19 -9.61
C LEU A 29 5.85 -1.12 -8.78
N MET A 30 5.78 -2.41 -9.09
CA MET A 30 6.63 -3.44 -8.52
C MET A 30 7.72 -3.81 -9.53
N LEU A 31 8.95 -3.48 -9.19
CA LEU A 31 10.16 -3.83 -9.93
C LEU A 31 10.70 -5.13 -9.32
N THR A 32 10.54 -6.23 -10.05
CA THR A 32 11.17 -7.51 -9.71
C THR A 32 12.65 -7.42 -10.10
N GLY A 33 13.56 -7.70 -9.17
CA GLY A 33 14.98 -7.84 -9.51
C GLY A 33 15.15 -8.94 -10.57
N GLY A 34 15.97 -8.69 -11.59
CA GLY A 34 16.22 -9.66 -12.65
C GLY A 34 16.95 -10.91 -12.16
N ASP A 35 16.99 -11.94 -13.00
CA ASP A 35 17.76 -13.18 -12.76
C ASP A 35 19.26 -12.83 -12.58
N GLY A 36 19.67 -12.76 -11.31
CA GLY A 36 21.03 -12.35 -10.92
C GLY A 36 21.06 -11.49 -9.65
N ASP A 37 19.93 -10.96 -9.21
CA ASP A 37 19.91 -10.04 -8.08
C ASP A 37 19.92 -10.80 -6.73
N LYS A 38 21.13 -11.06 -6.21
CA LYS A 38 21.38 -11.65 -4.90
C LYS A 38 21.12 -10.66 -3.76
N GLY A 39 19.90 -10.13 -3.64
CA GLY A 39 19.44 -9.55 -2.37
C GLY A 39 18.88 -8.14 -2.38
N PHE A 40 18.72 -7.45 -3.51
CA PHE A 40 18.05 -6.14 -3.55
C PHE A 40 16.54 -6.29 -3.82
N GLY A 41 15.88 -7.02 -2.91
CA GLY A 41 14.48 -7.45 -2.96
C GLY A 41 13.51 -6.45 -3.58
N THR A 42 12.54 -7.00 -4.32
CA THR A 42 11.43 -6.33 -5.02
C THR A 42 11.20 -4.88 -4.57
N ARG A 43 11.48 -3.93 -5.47
CA ARG A 43 11.30 -2.50 -5.19
C ARG A 43 9.89 -2.07 -5.56
N TRP A 44 9.21 -1.42 -4.63
CA TRP A 44 7.86 -0.91 -4.80
C TRP A 44 7.93 0.60 -4.89
N THR A 45 7.30 1.18 -5.90
CA THR A 45 7.28 2.64 -6.06
C THR A 45 5.89 3.16 -6.39
N LEU A 46 5.61 4.38 -5.97
CA LEU A 46 4.41 5.14 -6.32
C LEU A 46 4.84 6.56 -6.66
N HIS A 47 4.49 7.05 -7.84
CA HIS A 47 5.00 8.32 -8.39
C HIS A 47 6.54 8.43 -8.31
N GLY A 48 7.25 7.31 -8.49
CA GLY A 48 8.71 7.24 -8.40
C GLY A 48 9.29 7.28 -6.97
N GLN A 49 8.45 7.47 -5.95
CA GLN A 49 8.87 7.38 -4.54
C GLN A 49 8.84 5.91 -4.08
N GLN A 50 9.83 5.49 -3.30
CA GLN A 50 9.88 4.12 -2.80
C GLN A 50 8.90 3.92 -1.65
N ILE A 51 8.11 2.83 -1.74
CA ILE A 51 7.21 2.37 -0.69
C ILE A 51 7.93 1.34 0.16
N GLN A 52 7.68 1.35 1.47
CA GLN A 52 8.15 0.29 2.37
C GLN A 52 7.57 -1.07 1.94
N PRO A 53 8.40 -2.10 1.70
CA PRO A 53 7.94 -3.42 1.24
C PRO A 53 6.87 -4.05 2.14
N GLY A 54 6.93 -3.82 3.46
CA GLY A 54 5.93 -4.33 4.41
C GLY A 54 4.52 -3.78 4.17
N ILE A 55 4.39 -2.51 3.79
CA ILE A 55 3.07 -1.91 3.48
C ILE A 55 2.55 -2.45 2.15
N ALA A 56 3.39 -2.45 1.11
CA ALA A 56 2.99 -2.93 -0.20
C ALA A 56 2.58 -4.41 -0.15
N ARG A 57 3.34 -5.23 0.59
CA ARG A 57 3.02 -6.64 0.77
C ARG A 57 1.77 -6.85 1.61
N TYR A 58 1.56 -6.07 2.67
CA TYR A 58 0.30 -6.09 3.41
C TYR A 58 -0.91 -5.80 2.50
N LEU A 59 -0.83 -4.74 1.67
CA LEU A 59 -1.91 -4.38 0.76
C LEU A 59 -2.17 -5.48 -0.29
N MET A 60 -1.11 -6.13 -0.78
CA MET A 60 -1.23 -7.21 -1.75
C MET A 60 -1.78 -8.49 -1.13
N ASP A 61 -1.21 -8.95 -0.02
CA ASP A 61 -1.59 -10.18 0.69
C ASP A 61 -3.03 -10.07 1.25
N ALA A 62 -3.46 -8.87 1.64
CA ALA A 62 -4.85 -8.59 2.06
C ALA A 62 -5.82 -8.39 0.89
N GLY A 63 -5.34 -8.41 -0.37
CA GLY A 63 -6.17 -8.26 -1.56
C GLY A 63 -6.69 -6.84 -1.82
N TYR A 64 -6.11 -5.82 -1.20
CA TYR A 64 -6.45 -4.40 -1.45
C TYR A 64 -5.83 -3.88 -2.73
N ILE A 65 -4.69 -4.44 -3.16
CA ILE A 65 -4.10 -4.18 -4.48
C ILE A 65 -3.92 -5.49 -5.23
N ALA A 66 -4.05 -5.43 -6.56
CA ALA A 66 -3.84 -6.57 -7.44
C ALA A 66 -3.09 -6.15 -8.70
N GLU A 67 -2.35 -7.10 -9.28
CA GLU A 67 -1.65 -6.87 -10.53
C GLU A 67 -2.66 -6.72 -11.67
N THR A 68 -2.50 -5.67 -12.46
CA THR A 68 -3.37 -5.39 -13.63
C THR A 68 -2.60 -5.37 -14.95
N GLY A 69 -1.30 -5.70 -14.92
CA GLY A 69 -0.46 -5.79 -16.10
C GLY A 69 0.94 -5.26 -15.86
N VAL A 70 1.74 -5.21 -16.92
CA VAL A 70 3.16 -4.86 -16.89
C VAL A 70 3.39 -3.59 -17.72
N THR A 71 4.37 -2.77 -17.33
CA THR A 71 4.82 -1.60 -18.10
C THR A 71 5.74 -2.02 -19.24
N GLU A 72 6.02 -1.11 -20.17
CA GLU A 72 6.98 -1.33 -21.27
C GLU A 72 8.40 -1.66 -20.78
N PHE A 73 8.72 -1.25 -19.55
CA PHE A 73 10.01 -1.49 -18.89
C PHE A 73 10.00 -2.70 -17.95
N GLY A 74 8.97 -3.56 -18.01
CA GLY A 74 8.91 -4.80 -17.24
C GLY A 74 8.46 -4.63 -15.78
N ALA A 75 8.11 -3.42 -15.32
CA ALA A 75 7.55 -3.22 -13.97
C ALA A 75 6.09 -3.68 -13.91
N HIS A 76 5.72 -4.43 -12.89
CA HIS A 76 4.33 -4.85 -12.66
C HIS A 76 3.52 -3.68 -12.09
N LYS A 77 2.33 -3.43 -12.65
CA LYS A 77 1.38 -2.42 -12.22
C LYS A 77 0.38 -3.04 -11.27
N LEU A 78 0.28 -2.49 -10.07
CA LEU A 78 -0.66 -2.90 -9.04
C LEU A 78 -1.65 -1.78 -8.80
N ASN A 79 -2.93 -2.05 -9.02
CA ASN A 79 -4.01 -1.09 -8.80
C ASN A 79 -4.89 -1.50 -7.63
N LEU A 80 -5.66 -0.55 -7.11
CA LEU A 80 -6.66 -0.83 -6.09
C LEU A 80 -7.71 -1.80 -6.64
N THR A 81 -8.01 -2.82 -5.84
CA THR A 81 -9.19 -3.68 -6.04
C THR A 81 -10.45 -2.97 -5.53
N PRO A 82 -11.66 -3.49 -5.80
CA PRO A 82 -12.87 -2.97 -5.16
C PRO A 82 -12.75 -2.90 -3.62
N ALA A 83 -12.18 -3.95 -3.00
CA ALA A 83 -11.91 -3.96 -1.56
C ALA A 83 -10.90 -2.88 -1.14
N GLY A 84 -9.86 -2.63 -1.95
CA GLY A 84 -8.90 -1.56 -1.71
C GLY A 84 -9.51 -0.16 -1.79
N ILE A 85 -10.45 0.06 -2.71
CA ILE A 85 -11.20 1.32 -2.84
C ILE A 85 -12.04 1.56 -1.58
N GLU A 86 -12.76 0.55 -1.11
CA GLU A 86 -13.54 0.64 0.15
C GLU A 86 -12.63 0.89 1.36
N PHE A 87 -11.50 0.19 1.43
CA PHE A 87 -10.51 0.36 2.50
C PHE A 87 -9.93 1.77 2.51
N ARG A 88 -9.58 2.33 1.34
CA ARG A 88 -9.16 3.73 1.17
C ARG A 88 -10.24 4.70 1.66
N ALA A 89 -11.50 4.49 1.27
CA ALA A 89 -12.61 5.34 1.69
C ALA A 89 -12.84 5.28 3.21
N ALA A 90 -12.79 4.09 3.81
CA ALA A 90 -12.88 3.91 5.26
C ALA A 90 -11.72 4.61 5.99
N GLY A 91 -10.50 4.47 5.50
CA GLY A 91 -9.32 5.14 6.05
C GLY A 91 -9.40 6.68 5.96
N GLN A 92 -9.91 7.22 4.86
CA GLN A 92 -10.15 8.66 4.72
C GLN A 92 -11.21 9.18 5.70
N ARG A 93 -12.30 8.42 5.92
CA ARG A 93 -13.32 8.75 6.93
C ARG A 93 -12.75 8.72 8.33
N TRP A 94 -11.99 7.67 8.66
CA TRP A 94 -11.29 7.55 9.94
C TRP A 94 -10.39 8.77 10.17
N TRP A 95 -9.50 9.10 9.23
CA TRP A 95 -8.60 10.25 9.35
C TRP A 95 -9.33 11.58 9.49
N SER A 96 -10.44 11.75 8.75
CA SER A 96 -11.28 12.93 8.84
C SER A 96 -11.96 13.06 10.21
N GLY A 97 -12.30 11.92 10.83
CA GLY A 97 -12.90 11.86 12.17
C GLY A 97 -11.91 12.03 13.33
N LEU A 98 -10.60 11.93 13.11
CA LEU A 98 -9.59 12.16 14.15
C LEU A 98 -9.50 13.64 14.53
N GLY A 99 -9.45 13.93 15.83
CA GLY A 99 -9.11 15.25 16.35
C GLY A 99 -7.66 15.66 16.03
N PHE A 100 -7.34 16.95 16.18
CA PHE A 100 -6.01 17.49 15.88
C PHE A 100 -4.88 16.77 16.64
N ILE A 101 -5.11 16.43 17.91
CA ILE A 101 -4.15 15.73 18.76
C ILE A 101 -3.95 14.29 18.26
N GLU A 102 -5.02 13.54 17.96
CA GLU A 102 -4.92 12.15 17.51
C GLU A 102 -4.21 12.00 16.15
N ARG A 103 -4.41 12.98 15.24
CA ARG A 103 -3.64 13.04 13.99
C ARG A 103 -2.15 13.23 14.25
N LEU A 104 -1.78 14.03 15.25
CA LEU A 104 -0.39 14.26 15.63
C LEU A 104 0.24 12.98 16.21
N TRP A 105 -0.45 12.32 17.14
CA TRP A 105 0.02 11.06 17.74
C TRP A 105 0.15 9.94 16.71
N THR A 106 -0.79 9.81 15.77
CA THR A 106 -0.72 8.79 14.72
C THR A 106 0.49 8.99 13.80
N LYS A 107 0.86 10.25 13.50
CA LYS A 107 2.08 10.53 12.73
C LYS A 107 3.37 10.21 13.49
N VAL A 108 3.39 10.44 14.80
CA VAL A 108 4.60 10.26 15.63
C VAL A 108 4.81 8.80 16.03
N PHE A 109 3.73 8.04 16.27
CA PHE A 109 3.81 6.67 16.80
C PHE A 109 3.44 5.57 15.80
N GLY A 110 2.94 5.92 14.59
CA GLY A 110 2.65 4.99 13.50
C GLY A 110 1.23 4.44 13.48
#